data_AF-A0A060NRF5-F1
#
_entry.id   AF-A0A060NRF5-F1
#
_cell.length_a   1.000
_cell.length_b   1.000
_cell.length_c   1.000
_cell.angle_alpha   90.00
_cell.angle_beta   90.00
_cell.angle_gamma   90.00
#
_symmetry.space_group_name_H-M   'P 1'
#
loop_
_entity.id
_entity.type
_entity.pdbx_description
1 polymer ?
#
loop_
_entity_poly.entity_id
_entity_poly.type
_entity_poly.pdbx_seq_one_letter_code
_entity_poly.pdbx_strand_id
1 'polypeptide(L)'
;METAITKLLSEFPVIEEKCRQNRVPINLQKLTAEAEAWLSRQQKEDISYKHDLISPHGLTIELTLAELKYAFAVGTVRTWFNEKVMGWKYRHSGLPSQLAHSIGQAGEMALSKYLQSKQIKFSGAPVVVASKSEFRQDLTINRKSVGIKTAAKRSYLDIIRRGTSYYPAKMLDGESLRVLSYPELLIQIGVDSSTGAVAILGCITRGEIMASPTANIFNKPAHVIPIVSYASFDDISWLQRLGAKE
;
A
#
# COMPACT_ATOMS: atom_id res chain seq x y z
N MET A 1 5.69 18.20 9.45
CA MET A 1 4.82 16.99 9.48
C MET A 1 3.53 17.23 10.23
N GLU A 2 3.59 18.02 11.31
CA GLU A 2 2.45 18.38 12.17
C GLU A 2 1.17 18.75 11.41
N THR A 3 1.25 19.65 10.42
CA THR A 3 0.09 20.04 9.58
C THR A 3 -0.62 18.84 8.93
N ALA A 4 0.12 17.83 8.48
CA ALA A 4 -0.46 16.64 7.88
C ALA A 4 -1.17 15.77 8.93
N ILE A 5 -0.61 15.64 10.13
CA ILE A 5 -1.25 14.90 11.23
C ILE A 5 -2.50 15.63 11.73
N THR A 6 -2.44 16.95 11.91
CA THR A 6 -3.60 17.76 12.29
C THR A 6 -4.72 17.63 11.26
N LYS A 7 -4.38 17.70 9.97
CA LYS A 7 -5.34 17.44 8.88
C LYS A 7 -5.97 16.05 9.00
N LEU A 8 -5.16 15.00 9.18
CA LEU A 8 -5.66 13.63 9.34
C LEU A 8 -6.61 13.47 10.53
N LEU A 9 -6.29 14.06 11.68
CA LEU A 9 -7.15 13.99 12.85
C LEU A 9 -8.49 14.68 12.60
N SER A 10 -8.52 15.76 11.81
CA SER A 10 -9.77 16.42 11.40
C SER A 10 -10.58 15.62 10.38
N GLU A 11 -9.91 14.90 9.46
CA GLU A 11 -10.57 14.11 8.42
C GLU A 11 -11.17 12.80 8.98
N PHE A 12 -10.62 12.28 10.07
CA PHE A 12 -11.02 11.01 10.68
C PHE A 12 -11.45 11.21 12.14
N PRO A 13 -12.62 11.80 12.40
CA PRO A 13 -13.12 12.07 13.77
C PRO A 13 -13.30 10.80 14.62
N VAL A 14 -13.42 9.63 13.97
CA VAL A 14 -13.44 8.32 14.64
C VAL A 14 -12.20 8.09 15.50
N ILE A 15 -11.05 8.69 15.16
CA ILE A 15 -9.82 8.59 15.96
C ILE A 15 -10.06 9.17 17.34
N GLU A 16 -10.54 10.41 17.40
CA GLU A 16 -10.81 11.11 18.66
C GLU A 16 -11.88 10.40 19.48
N GLU A 17 -12.95 9.93 18.82
CA GLU A 17 -14.02 9.18 19.47
C GLU A 17 -13.48 7.93 20.19
N LYS A 18 -12.69 7.11 19.49
CA LYS A 18 -12.14 5.86 20.05
C LYS A 18 -11.05 6.13 21.09
N CYS A 19 -10.26 7.18 20.92
CA CYS A 19 -9.29 7.62 21.93
C CYS A 19 -9.97 7.98 23.25
N ARG A 20 -11.08 8.73 23.19
CA ARG A 20 -11.88 9.08 24.37
C ARG A 20 -12.49 7.84 25.03
N GLN A 21 -13.07 6.93 24.23
CA GLN A 21 -13.65 5.68 24.73
C GLN A 21 -12.62 4.80 25.44
N ASN A 22 -11.42 4.69 24.86
CA ASN A 22 -10.36 3.81 25.36
C ASN A 22 -9.38 4.52 26.32
N ARG A 23 -9.62 5.79 26.66
CA ARG A 23 -8.77 6.62 27.53
C ARG A 23 -7.31 6.70 27.08
N VAL A 24 -7.08 6.77 25.77
CA VAL A 24 -5.75 6.93 25.18
C VAL A 24 -5.58 8.39 24.73
N PRO A 25 -4.65 9.17 25.30
CA PRO A 25 -4.45 10.55 24.88
C PRO A 25 -3.78 10.62 23.50
N ILE A 26 -4.24 11.58 22.68
CA ILE A 26 -3.56 11.93 21.42
C ILE A 26 -2.37 12.83 21.76
N ASN A 27 -1.15 12.39 21.46
CA ASN A 27 0.05 13.21 21.61
C ASN A 27 0.58 13.62 20.23
N LEU A 28 0.17 14.82 19.79
CA LEU A 28 0.51 15.35 18.47
C LEU A 28 2.03 15.49 18.26
N GLN A 29 2.76 15.98 19.26
CA GLN A 29 4.21 16.15 19.17
C GLN A 29 4.92 14.82 18.98
N LYS A 30 4.52 13.79 19.73
CA LYS A 30 5.10 12.45 19.61
C LYS A 30 4.83 11.84 18.23
N LEU A 31 3.58 11.89 17.76
CA LEU A 31 3.21 11.38 16.44
C LEU A 31 3.96 12.11 15.32
N THR A 32 4.14 13.42 15.47
CA THR A 32 4.89 14.26 14.51
C THR A 32 6.35 13.84 14.45
N ALA A 33 7.03 13.78 15.59
CA ALA A 33 8.44 13.38 15.66
C ALA A 33 8.66 11.96 15.12
N GLU A 34 7.74 11.04 15.42
CA GLU A 34 7.82 9.66 14.96
C GLU A 34 7.67 9.56 13.42
N ALA A 35 6.67 10.25 12.85
CA ALA A 35 6.48 10.30 11.41
C ALA A 35 7.67 10.92 10.66
N GLU A 36 8.27 11.99 11.20
CA GLU A 36 9.46 12.62 10.63
C GLU A 36 10.69 11.70 10.68
N ALA A 37 10.87 11.01 11.81
CA ALA A 37 11.97 10.05 11.96
C ALA A 37 11.87 8.91 10.93
N TRP A 38 10.67 8.38 10.68
CA TRP A 38 10.47 7.34 9.68
C TRP A 38 10.68 7.82 8.25
N LEU A 39 10.15 9.00 7.90
CA LEU A 39 10.39 9.57 6.57
C LEU A 39 11.89 9.78 6.34
N SER A 40 12.59 10.41 7.30
CA SER A 40 14.03 10.65 7.21
C SER A 40 14.82 9.35 7.11
N ARG A 41 14.47 8.32 7.88
CA ARG A 41 15.10 7.00 7.81
C ARG A 41 14.93 6.36 6.44
N GLN A 42 13.70 6.35 5.92
CA GLN A 42 13.43 5.74 4.62
C GLN A 42 14.15 6.49 3.50
N GLN A 43 14.16 7.83 3.53
CA GLN A 43 14.89 8.64 2.55
C GLN A 43 16.39 8.33 2.54
N LYS A 44 17.00 8.19 3.73
CA LYS A 44 18.42 7.80 3.83
C LYS A 44 18.67 6.40 3.25
N GLU A 45 17.77 5.45 3.51
CA GLU A 45 17.86 4.11 2.92
C GLU A 45 17.72 4.16 1.39
N ASP A 46 16.76 4.90 0.88
CA ASP A 46 16.51 5.03 -0.56
C ASP A 46 17.66 5.73 -1.30
N ILE A 47 18.29 6.74 -0.68
CA ILE A 47 19.50 7.42 -1.20
C ILE A 47 20.69 6.46 -1.24
N SER A 48 20.81 5.55 -0.27
CA SER A 48 21.91 4.58 -0.24
C SER A 48 21.88 3.59 -1.40
N TYR A 49 20.71 3.42 -2.02
CA TYR A 49 20.52 2.62 -3.23
C TYR A 49 20.69 3.49 -4.48
N LYS A 50 21.85 3.34 -5.14
CA LYS A 50 22.27 4.13 -6.31
C LYS A 50 21.45 3.90 -7.59
N HIS A 51 20.58 2.90 -7.61
CA HIS A 51 19.76 2.60 -8.78
C HIS A 51 18.41 3.29 -8.68
N ASP A 52 18.02 3.97 -9.74
CA ASP A 52 16.69 4.57 -9.84
C ASP A 52 15.60 3.51 -9.92
N LEU A 53 14.38 3.89 -9.51
CA LEU A 53 13.22 3.05 -9.76
C LEU A 53 12.99 2.90 -11.27
N ILE A 54 12.60 1.68 -11.66
CA ILE A 54 12.25 1.35 -13.03
C ILE A 54 10.82 0.83 -13.11
N SER A 55 10.04 1.34 -14.06
CA SER A 55 8.74 0.77 -14.44
C SER A 55 8.94 -0.02 -15.73
N PRO A 56 8.69 -1.35 -15.75
CA PRO A 56 8.76 -2.14 -16.98
C PRO A 56 7.84 -1.64 -18.10
N HIS A 57 6.74 -0.99 -17.73
CA HIS A 57 5.74 -0.44 -18.67
C HIS A 57 5.84 1.09 -18.82
N GLY A 58 6.88 1.71 -18.26
CA GLY A 58 7.15 3.15 -18.42
C GLY A 58 6.30 4.10 -17.57
N LEU A 59 5.42 3.61 -16.70
CA LEU A 59 4.61 4.46 -15.82
C LEU A 59 5.33 4.72 -14.49
N THR A 60 5.78 5.96 -14.33
CA THR A 60 6.27 6.53 -13.06
C THR A 60 5.47 7.78 -12.73
N ILE A 61 5.03 7.89 -11.47
CA ILE A 61 4.21 9.00 -10.97
C ILE A 61 4.98 9.70 -9.87
N GLU A 62 5.07 11.02 -9.95
CA GLU A 62 5.81 11.82 -8.97
C GLU A 62 4.89 12.32 -7.85
N LEU A 63 5.30 12.06 -6.60
CA LEU A 63 4.73 12.66 -5.41
C LEU A 63 5.58 13.83 -4.94
N THR A 64 4.91 14.93 -4.59
CA THR A 64 5.53 16.06 -3.91
C THR A 64 5.96 15.68 -2.49
N LEU A 65 6.88 16.46 -1.92
CA LEU A 65 7.27 16.29 -0.52
C LEU A 65 6.08 16.43 0.44
N ALA A 66 5.08 17.25 0.12
CA ALA A 66 3.87 17.39 0.94
C ALA A 66 3.03 16.10 0.90
N GLU A 67 2.88 15.49 -0.28
CA GLU A 67 2.21 14.20 -0.45
C GLU A 67 2.95 13.08 0.30
N LEU A 68 4.29 13.01 0.20
CA LEU A 68 5.10 12.06 0.96
C LEU A 68 4.97 12.25 2.47
N LYS A 69 5.04 13.51 2.96
CA LYS A 69 4.83 13.82 4.38
C LYS A 69 3.45 13.34 4.83
N TYR A 70 2.42 13.57 4.02
CA TYR A 70 1.08 13.09 4.33
C TYR A 70 1.00 11.56 4.38
N ALA A 71 1.62 10.85 3.43
CA ALA A 71 1.67 9.38 3.44
C ALA A 71 2.34 8.83 4.71
N PHE A 72 3.45 9.44 5.15
CA PHE A 72 4.13 9.04 6.39
C PHE A 72 3.36 9.44 7.66
N ALA A 73 2.65 10.56 7.64
CA ALA A 73 1.70 10.93 8.70
C ALA A 73 0.60 9.85 8.83
N VAL A 74 0.01 9.44 7.71
CA VAL A 74 -0.98 8.35 7.67
C VAL A 74 -0.40 7.07 8.26
N GLY A 75 0.75 6.60 7.78
CA GLY A 75 1.30 5.33 8.25
C GLY A 75 1.58 5.33 9.75
N THR A 76 2.00 6.47 10.29
CA THR A 76 2.21 6.70 11.73
C THR A 76 0.91 6.69 12.50
N VAL A 77 -0.05 7.53 12.14
CA VAL A 77 -1.33 7.68 12.82
C VAL A 77 -2.12 6.38 12.75
N ARG A 78 -2.21 5.74 11.59
CA ARG A 78 -2.91 4.47 11.38
C ARG A 78 -2.30 3.35 12.23
N THR A 79 -0.98 3.24 12.28
CA THR A 79 -0.32 2.20 13.09
C THR A 79 -0.52 2.44 14.57
N TRP A 80 -0.31 3.66 15.03
CA TRP A 80 -0.56 4.04 16.41
C TRP A 80 -2.02 3.79 16.81
N PHE A 81 -2.98 4.24 15.99
CA PHE A 81 -4.39 4.06 16.23
C PHE A 81 -4.75 2.58 16.34
N ASN A 82 -4.38 1.78 15.34
CA ASN A 82 -4.72 0.37 15.34
C ASN A 82 -4.06 -0.39 16.49
N GLU A 83 -2.77 -0.18 16.74
CA GLU A 83 -2.04 -0.98 17.72
C GLU A 83 -2.22 -0.50 19.17
N LYS A 84 -2.32 0.82 19.39
CA LYS A 84 -2.40 1.42 20.74
C LYS A 84 -3.82 1.74 21.18
N VAL A 85 -4.69 2.13 20.26
CA VAL A 85 -6.08 2.49 20.58
C VAL A 85 -7.00 1.29 20.40
N MET A 86 -6.88 0.57 19.27
CA MET A 86 -7.76 -0.57 18.95
C MET A 86 -7.23 -1.93 19.40
N GLY A 87 -5.95 -2.04 19.77
CA GLY A 87 -5.30 -3.29 20.18
C GLY A 87 -5.07 -4.28 19.03
N TRP A 88 -5.19 -3.85 17.77
CA TRP A 88 -5.00 -4.67 16.58
C TRP A 88 -3.55 -4.66 16.14
N LYS A 89 -2.85 -5.75 16.45
CA LYS A 89 -1.45 -5.93 16.03
C LYS A 89 -1.39 -6.48 14.61
N TYR A 90 -0.66 -5.78 13.74
CA TYR A 90 -0.38 -6.26 12.40
C TYR A 90 0.88 -7.12 12.35
N ARG A 91 0.90 -8.08 11.44
CA ARG A 91 2.10 -8.84 11.08
C ARG A 91 2.41 -8.61 9.61
N HIS A 92 3.36 -7.73 9.33
CA HIS A 92 3.89 -7.56 7.99
C HIS A 92 5.13 -8.45 7.82
N SER A 93 5.29 -9.03 6.63
CA SER A 93 6.46 -9.87 6.34
C SER A 93 7.68 -8.98 6.12
N GLY A 94 8.53 -8.86 7.14
CA GLY A 94 9.85 -8.23 7.03
C GLY A 94 9.88 -6.69 7.07
N LEU A 95 8.76 -6.02 7.32
CA LEU A 95 8.69 -4.56 7.49
C LEU A 95 7.96 -4.18 8.78
N PRO A 96 8.40 -3.13 9.51
CA PRO A 96 7.61 -2.54 10.59
C PRO A 96 6.26 -2.03 10.08
N SER A 97 5.18 -2.21 10.84
CA SER A 97 3.80 -1.86 10.44
C SER A 97 3.67 -0.43 9.94
N GLN A 98 4.30 0.50 10.65
CA GLN A 98 4.30 1.91 10.29
C GLN A 98 4.88 2.18 8.92
N LEU A 99 6.03 1.60 8.62
CA LEU A 99 6.66 1.76 7.31
C LEU A 99 5.81 1.09 6.22
N ALA A 100 5.26 -0.09 6.48
CA ALA A 100 4.37 -0.76 5.54
C ALA A 100 3.13 0.08 5.21
N HIS A 101 2.50 0.71 6.21
CA HIS A 101 1.36 1.60 6.00
C HIS A 101 1.77 2.90 5.29
N SER A 102 2.91 3.51 5.62
CA SER A 102 3.39 4.73 4.95
C SER A 102 3.65 4.50 3.47
N ILE A 103 4.37 3.42 3.13
CA ILE A 103 4.69 3.06 1.75
C ILE A 103 3.42 2.62 0.99
N GLY A 104 2.50 1.92 1.66
CA GLY A 104 1.15 1.62 1.15
C GLY A 104 0.42 2.89 0.73
N GLN A 105 0.30 3.85 1.64
CA GLN A 105 -0.39 5.11 1.39
C GLN A 105 0.25 5.91 0.25
N ALA A 106 1.58 5.95 0.16
CA ALA A 106 2.27 6.63 -0.94
C ALA A 106 1.89 6.01 -2.30
N GLY A 107 1.85 4.68 -2.41
CA GLY A 107 1.40 3.99 -3.61
C GLY A 107 -0.07 4.27 -3.95
N GLU A 108 -0.96 4.23 -2.96
CA GLU A 108 -2.39 4.57 -3.12
C GLU A 108 -2.60 6.01 -3.62
N MET A 109 -1.85 6.98 -3.07
CA MET A 109 -1.91 8.38 -3.47
C MET A 109 -1.43 8.59 -4.90
N ALA A 110 -0.29 8.00 -5.27
CA ALA A 110 0.23 8.10 -6.62
C ALA A 110 -0.76 7.53 -7.63
N LEU A 111 -1.31 6.34 -7.35
CA LEU A 111 -2.30 5.74 -8.23
C LEU A 111 -3.58 6.58 -8.34
N SER A 112 -4.06 7.12 -7.22
CA SER A 112 -5.23 8.01 -7.20
C SER A 112 -5.00 9.26 -8.06
N LYS A 113 -3.82 9.87 -7.95
CA LYS A 113 -3.40 11.02 -8.76
C LYS A 113 -3.38 10.70 -10.26
N TYR A 114 -2.83 9.54 -10.62
CA TYR A 114 -2.85 9.06 -12.00
C TYR A 114 -4.28 8.86 -12.52
N LEU A 115 -5.11 8.13 -11.78
CA LEU A 115 -6.50 7.86 -12.17
C LEU A 115 -7.30 9.17 -12.35
N GLN A 116 -7.12 10.15 -11.46
CA GLN A 116 -7.70 11.49 -11.59
C GLN A 116 -7.26 12.18 -12.88
N SER A 117 -5.96 12.16 -13.20
CA SER A 117 -5.43 12.75 -14.44
C SER A 117 -5.97 12.11 -15.72
N LYS A 118 -6.34 10.81 -15.63
CA LYS A 118 -6.98 10.05 -16.72
C LYS A 118 -8.51 10.14 -16.69
N GLN A 119 -9.08 10.91 -15.75
CA GLN A 119 -10.53 11.02 -15.56
C GLN A 119 -11.24 9.67 -15.32
N ILE A 120 -10.51 8.69 -14.78
CA ILE A 120 -11.06 7.38 -14.43
C ILE A 120 -11.77 7.53 -13.08
N LYS A 121 -13.03 7.10 -13.02
CA LYS A 121 -13.80 7.11 -11.76
C LYS A 121 -13.37 5.98 -10.85
N PHE A 122 -13.06 6.30 -9.60
CA PHE A 122 -12.72 5.33 -8.56
C PHE A 122 -13.19 5.82 -7.18
N SER A 123 -13.22 4.91 -6.22
CA SER A 123 -13.37 5.22 -4.80
C SER A 123 -12.30 4.51 -3.98
N GLY A 124 -11.63 5.24 -3.09
CA GLY A 124 -10.67 4.66 -2.15
C GLY A 124 -11.33 4.06 -0.92
N ALA A 125 -10.70 3.06 -0.32
CA ALA A 125 -11.07 2.59 1.01
C ALA A 125 -10.76 3.64 2.08
N PRO A 126 -11.48 3.63 3.22
CA PRO A 126 -11.09 4.44 4.37
C PRO A 126 -9.69 4.04 4.86
N VAL A 127 -8.81 5.03 4.97
CA VAL A 127 -7.42 4.85 5.42
C VAL A 127 -7.36 4.43 6.89
N VAL A 128 -8.30 4.93 7.71
CA VAL A 128 -8.45 4.61 9.13
C VAL A 128 -9.85 4.04 9.35
N VAL A 129 -9.93 2.90 10.04
CA VAL A 129 -11.18 2.19 10.33
C VAL A 129 -11.24 1.76 11.79
N ALA A 130 -12.43 1.71 12.38
CA ALA A 130 -12.62 1.37 13.78
C ALA A 130 -13.35 0.04 14.02
N SER A 131 -13.73 -0.66 12.95
CA SER A 131 -14.27 -2.01 12.98
C SER A 131 -13.68 -2.90 11.87
N LYS A 132 -13.60 -4.22 12.12
CA LYS A 132 -13.16 -5.18 11.10
C LYS A 132 -14.07 -5.20 9.87
N SER A 133 -15.36 -4.91 10.05
CA SER A 133 -16.36 -4.84 8.99
C SER A 133 -16.16 -3.66 8.03
N GLU A 134 -15.29 -2.71 8.32
CA GLU A 134 -14.98 -1.57 7.46
C GLU A 134 -13.77 -1.81 6.56
N PHE A 135 -12.99 -2.89 6.77
CA PHE A 135 -11.87 -3.19 5.89
C PHE A 135 -12.37 -3.47 4.46
N ARG A 136 -11.79 -2.77 3.49
CA ARG A 136 -12.05 -2.92 2.06
C ARG A 136 -10.72 -3.07 1.32
N GLN A 137 -10.76 -3.51 0.05
CA GLN A 137 -9.60 -3.39 -0.84
C GLN A 137 -9.30 -1.91 -1.10
N ASP A 138 -8.05 -1.61 -1.40
CA ASP A 138 -7.51 -0.24 -1.40
C ASP A 138 -8.31 0.69 -2.32
N LEU A 139 -8.71 0.23 -3.51
CA LEU A 139 -9.56 0.98 -4.44
C LEU A 139 -10.73 0.13 -4.97
N THR A 140 -11.77 0.83 -5.43
CA THR A 140 -12.81 0.27 -6.29
C THR A 140 -12.86 1.07 -7.60
N ILE A 141 -12.72 0.39 -8.73
CA ILE A 141 -12.78 0.97 -10.08
C ILE A 141 -13.83 0.21 -10.87
N ASN A 142 -14.83 0.88 -11.44
CA ASN A 142 -15.93 0.21 -12.17
C ASN A 142 -16.60 -0.94 -11.38
N ARG A 143 -16.82 -0.74 -10.07
CA ARG A 143 -17.36 -1.75 -9.12
C ARG A 143 -16.45 -2.97 -8.91
N LYS A 144 -15.21 -2.91 -9.38
CA LYS A 144 -14.22 -3.97 -9.26
C LYS A 144 -13.23 -3.63 -8.18
N SER A 145 -12.94 -4.63 -7.35
CA SER A 145 -12.04 -4.48 -6.21
C SER A 145 -10.59 -4.53 -6.66
N VAL A 146 -9.83 -3.49 -6.33
CA VAL A 146 -8.41 -3.34 -6.73
C VAL A 146 -7.56 -3.27 -5.47
N GLY A 147 -6.60 -4.17 -5.37
CA GLY A 147 -5.58 -4.16 -4.33
C GLY A 147 -4.29 -3.54 -4.85
N ILE A 148 -3.58 -2.84 -3.97
CA ILE A 148 -2.30 -2.23 -4.25
C ILE A 148 -1.26 -2.90 -3.35
N LYS A 149 -0.28 -3.54 -3.98
CA LYS A 149 0.88 -4.08 -3.29
C LYS A 149 2.06 -3.15 -3.52
N THR A 150 2.51 -2.52 -2.46
CA THR A 150 3.63 -1.59 -2.49
C THR A 150 4.91 -2.25 -1.98
N ALA A 151 6.05 -1.73 -2.42
CA ALA A 151 7.38 -2.05 -1.90
C ALA A 151 8.22 -0.77 -1.85
N ALA A 152 9.04 -0.63 -0.80
CA ALA A 152 10.05 0.41 -0.75
C ALA A 152 11.12 0.15 -1.83
N LYS A 153 11.85 1.21 -2.25
CA LYS A 153 12.81 1.20 -3.37
C LYS A 153 13.67 -0.06 -3.42
N ARG A 154 14.40 -0.34 -2.33
CA ARG A 154 15.26 -1.53 -2.22
C ARG A 154 14.51 -2.83 -2.54
N SER A 155 13.38 -3.04 -1.87
CA SER A 155 12.58 -4.27 -2.02
C SER A 155 11.97 -4.38 -3.42
N TYR A 156 11.58 -3.26 -4.01
CA TYR A 156 11.08 -3.21 -5.37
C TYR A 156 12.16 -3.56 -6.39
N LEU A 157 13.36 -2.99 -6.27
CA LEU A 157 14.47 -3.32 -7.15
C LEU A 157 14.89 -4.79 -7.01
N ASP A 158 14.77 -5.37 -5.81
CA ASP A 158 14.95 -6.81 -5.60
C ASP A 158 13.90 -7.65 -6.34
N ILE A 159 12.63 -7.22 -6.38
CA ILE A 159 11.57 -7.86 -7.18
C ILE A 159 11.96 -7.85 -8.66
N ILE A 160 12.38 -6.69 -9.18
CA ILE A 160 12.77 -6.55 -10.59
C ILE A 160 13.98 -7.44 -10.91
N ARG A 161 15.03 -7.39 -10.08
CA ARG A 161 16.25 -8.18 -10.26
C ARG A 161 16.00 -9.68 -10.23
N ARG A 162 15.09 -10.15 -9.36
CA ARG A 162 14.70 -11.57 -9.26
C ARG A 162 13.69 -11.98 -10.33
N GLY A 163 13.12 -11.03 -11.06
CA GLY A 163 12.04 -11.28 -12.02
C GLY A 163 10.76 -11.83 -11.40
N THR A 164 10.56 -11.66 -10.07
CA THR A 164 9.47 -12.31 -9.34
C THR A 164 8.96 -11.45 -8.20
N SER A 165 7.63 -11.31 -8.10
CA SER A 165 6.92 -10.75 -6.96
C SER A 165 6.24 -11.84 -6.14
N TYR A 166 6.18 -11.66 -4.82
CA TYR A 166 5.55 -12.62 -3.91
C TYR A 166 4.23 -12.08 -3.39
N TYR A 167 3.10 -12.78 -3.57
CA TYR A 167 1.81 -12.36 -3.01
C TYR A 167 1.27 -13.39 -2.00
N PRO A 168 0.67 -13.02 -0.87
CA PRO A 168 0.16 -13.99 0.10
C PRO A 168 -0.79 -15.02 -0.53
N ALA A 169 -0.54 -16.31 -0.28
CA ALA A 169 -1.42 -17.39 -0.72
C ALA A 169 -2.57 -17.58 0.28
N LYS A 170 -3.52 -16.64 0.26
CA LYS A 170 -4.65 -16.51 1.20
C LYS A 170 -5.56 -17.73 1.34
N MET A 171 -5.56 -18.66 0.38
CA MET A 171 -6.32 -19.93 0.50
C MET A 171 -5.57 -21.02 1.26
N LEU A 172 -4.28 -20.85 1.53
CA LEU A 172 -3.45 -21.85 2.20
C LEU A 172 -3.33 -21.57 3.71
N ASP A 173 -3.13 -22.66 4.47
CA ASP A 173 -2.90 -22.60 5.90
C ASP A 173 -1.72 -21.69 6.24
N GLY A 174 -1.91 -20.81 7.22
CA GLY A 174 -0.95 -19.77 7.61
C GLY A 174 -1.22 -18.39 7.01
N GLU A 175 -2.04 -18.27 5.96
CA GLU A 175 -2.51 -16.99 5.40
C GLU A 175 -4.05 -16.89 5.30
N SER A 176 -4.78 -17.97 5.62
CA SER A 176 -6.25 -18.05 5.62
C SER A 176 -6.96 -17.13 6.61
N LEU A 177 -6.26 -16.64 7.65
CA LEU A 177 -6.81 -15.71 8.64
C LEU A 177 -6.83 -14.25 8.18
N ARG A 178 -6.45 -13.95 6.94
CA ARG A 178 -6.50 -12.59 6.40
C ARG A 178 -7.95 -12.12 6.25
N VAL A 179 -8.19 -10.88 6.66
CA VAL A 179 -9.52 -10.25 6.58
C VAL A 179 -9.97 -10.02 5.14
N LEU A 180 -9.04 -9.65 4.25
CA LEU A 180 -9.34 -9.29 2.86
C LEU A 180 -9.08 -10.47 1.93
N SER A 181 -10.06 -10.82 1.11
CA SER A 181 -9.96 -11.79 0.01
C SER A 181 -8.98 -11.35 -1.09
N TYR A 182 -8.77 -12.17 -2.12
CA TYR A 182 -8.04 -11.71 -3.30
C TYR A 182 -8.80 -10.56 -3.97
N PRO A 183 -8.15 -9.44 -4.30
CA PRO A 183 -8.77 -8.43 -5.13
C PRO A 183 -9.05 -9.01 -6.52
N GLU A 184 -9.92 -8.37 -7.30
CA GLU A 184 -10.11 -8.75 -8.71
C GLU A 184 -8.91 -8.34 -9.57
N LEU A 185 -8.24 -7.26 -9.20
CA LEU A 185 -6.98 -6.80 -9.78
C LEU A 185 -5.97 -6.45 -8.67
N LEU A 186 -4.72 -6.85 -8.84
CA LEU A 186 -3.62 -6.42 -8.01
C LEU A 186 -2.65 -5.57 -8.81
N ILE A 187 -2.29 -4.40 -8.30
CA ILE A 187 -1.28 -3.51 -8.89
C ILE A 187 -0.03 -3.56 -8.01
N GLN A 188 1.13 -3.85 -8.61
CA GLN A 188 2.41 -3.85 -7.90
C GLN A 188 3.12 -2.52 -8.13
N ILE A 189 3.55 -1.87 -7.04
CA ILE A 189 4.12 -0.53 -7.03
C ILE A 189 5.44 -0.51 -6.26
N GLY A 190 6.41 0.26 -6.76
CA GLY A 190 7.65 0.63 -6.07
C GLY A 190 7.64 2.10 -5.67
N VAL A 191 8.13 2.42 -4.47
CA VAL A 191 8.17 3.79 -3.94
C VAL A 191 9.60 4.18 -3.56
N ASP A 192 10.08 5.31 -4.11
CA ASP A 192 11.30 5.98 -3.72
C ASP A 192 10.92 7.23 -2.92
N SER A 193 11.08 7.17 -1.60
CA SER A 193 10.70 8.27 -0.71
C SER A 193 11.70 9.43 -0.77
N SER A 194 12.90 9.21 -1.33
CA SER A 194 13.94 10.23 -1.44
C SER A 194 13.68 11.20 -2.57
N THR A 195 13.15 10.71 -3.69
CA THR A 195 12.77 11.53 -4.85
C THR A 195 11.29 11.84 -4.88
N GLY A 196 10.45 10.92 -4.38
CA GLY A 196 9.00 10.96 -4.57
C GLY A 196 8.53 10.17 -5.79
N ALA A 197 9.44 9.51 -6.50
CA ALA A 197 9.10 8.66 -7.63
C ALA A 197 8.34 7.40 -7.17
N VAL A 198 7.24 7.11 -7.86
CA VAL A 198 6.43 5.92 -7.65
C VAL A 198 6.31 5.17 -8.98
N ALA A 199 7.00 4.03 -9.10
CA ALA A 199 7.02 3.22 -10.31
C ALA A 199 5.96 2.12 -10.27
N ILE A 200 5.18 1.99 -11.33
CA ILE A 200 4.19 0.93 -11.48
C ILE A 200 4.83 -0.25 -12.19
N LEU A 201 4.86 -1.42 -11.54
CA LEU A 201 5.34 -2.65 -12.18
C LEU A 201 4.35 -3.16 -13.22
N GLY A 202 3.05 -3.02 -12.94
CA GLY A 202 1.95 -3.47 -13.76
C GLY A 202 0.79 -3.99 -12.92
N CYS A 203 -0.16 -4.65 -13.56
CA CYS A 203 -1.33 -5.25 -12.93
C CYS A 203 -1.50 -6.74 -13.28
N ILE A 204 -2.14 -7.48 -12.38
CA ILE A 204 -2.43 -8.91 -12.53
C ILE A 204 -3.81 -9.23 -11.97
N THR A 205 -4.56 -10.09 -12.63
CA THR A 205 -5.93 -10.46 -12.23
C THR A 205 -5.93 -11.50 -11.11
N ARG A 206 -7.08 -11.64 -10.44
CA ARG A 206 -7.31 -12.70 -9.45
C ARG A 206 -6.97 -14.09 -9.99
N GLY A 207 -7.45 -14.42 -11.19
CA GLY A 207 -7.25 -15.74 -11.80
C GLY A 207 -5.76 -16.05 -12.01
N GLU A 208 -5.02 -15.08 -12.54
CA GLU A 208 -3.56 -15.21 -12.75
C GLU A 208 -2.79 -15.32 -11.43
N ILE A 209 -3.19 -14.58 -10.38
CA ILE A 209 -2.61 -14.75 -9.04
C ILE A 209 -2.87 -16.17 -8.53
N MET A 210 -4.09 -16.66 -8.63
CA MET A 210 -4.48 -17.97 -8.11
C MET A 210 -3.89 -19.14 -8.91
N ALA A 211 -3.60 -18.93 -10.19
CA ALA A 211 -2.91 -19.91 -11.04
C ALA A 211 -1.38 -19.92 -10.86
N SER A 212 -0.82 -18.95 -10.12
CA SER A 212 0.62 -18.87 -9.90
C SER A 212 1.12 -19.98 -8.98
N PRO A 213 2.35 -20.50 -9.16
CA PRO A 213 2.95 -21.45 -8.23
C PRO A 213 3.05 -20.86 -6.82
N THR A 214 2.95 -21.71 -5.79
CA THR A 214 3.12 -21.28 -4.39
C THR A 214 4.43 -21.81 -3.81
N ALA A 215 5.12 -20.98 -3.03
CA ALA A 215 6.31 -21.35 -2.26
C ALA A 215 6.22 -20.83 -0.82
N ASN A 216 7.00 -21.42 0.09
CA ASN A 216 7.10 -20.93 1.46
C ASN A 216 8.15 -19.81 1.55
N ILE A 217 7.69 -18.59 1.79
CA ILE A 217 8.52 -17.38 1.84
C ILE A 217 8.34 -16.72 3.21
N PHE A 218 9.43 -16.55 3.96
CA PHE A 218 9.41 -16.06 5.34
C PHE A 218 8.47 -16.85 6.26
N ASN A 219 8.49 -18.18 6.14
CA ASN A 219 7.62 -19.12 6.89
C ASN A 219 6.12 -18.92 6.64
N LYS A 220 5.75 -18.35 5.49
CA LYS A 220 4.35 -18.21 5.04
C LYS A 220 4.19 -18.61 3.59
N PRO A 221 3.06 -19.22 3.19
CA PRO A 221 2.81 -19.55 1.81
C PRO A 221 2.57 -18.27 0.98
N ALA A 222 3.26 -18.15 -0.15
CA ALA A 222 3.14 -17.04 -1.08
C ALA A 222 3.10 -17.54 -2.52
N HIS A 223 2.21 -16.93 -3.31
CA HIS A 223 2.23 -16.98 -4.76
C HIS A 223 3.54 -16.37 -5.29
N VAL A 224 4.19 -17.11 -6.17
CA VAL A 224 5.43 -16.75 -6.87
C VAL A 224 5.01 -16.25 -8.25
N ILE A 225 4.89 -14.94 -8.39
CA ILE A 225 4.33 -14.30 -9.58
C ILE A 225 5.48 -13.75 -10.43
N PRO A 226 5.76 -14.30 -11.62
CA PRO A 226 6.77 -13.74 -12.52
C PRO A 226 6.40 -12.30 -12.92
N ILE A 227 7.37 -11.40 -12.98
CA ILE A 227 7.10 -10.00 -13.38
C ILE A 227 6.56 -9.91 -14.82
N VAL A 228 6.90 -10.88 -15.67
CA VAL A 228 6.41 -10.98 -17.05
C VAL A 228 4.90 -11.27 -17.14
N SER A 229 4.29 -11.75 -16.05
CA SER A 229 2.83 -11.96 -15.96
C SER A 229 2.07 -10.67 -15.68
N TYR A 230 2.74 -9.59 -15.27
CA TYR A 230 2.09 -8.31 -15.01
C TYR A 230 1.90 -7.55 -16.32
N ALA A 231 0.65 -7.26 -16.65
CA ALA A 231 0.30 -6.43 -17.80
C ALA A 231 0.47 -4.94 -17.51
N SER A 232 0.62 -4.14 -18.57
CA SER A 232 0.62 -2.68 -18.45
C SER A 232 -0.67 -2.20 -17.78
N PHE A 233 -0.54 -1.28 -16.83
CA PHE A 233 -1.66 -0.62 -16.18
C PHE A 233 -2.21 0.55 -17.02
N ASP A 234 -1.41 1.09 -17.93
CA ASP A 234 -1.81 2.22 -18.79
C ASP A 234 -2.75 1.80 -19.93
N ASP A 235 -2.77 0.51 -20.25
CA ASP A 235 -3.66 -0.01 -21.27
C ASP A 235 -5.05 -0.26 -20.66
N ILE A 236 -6.02 0.59 -21.02
CA ILE A 236 -7.43 0.49 -20.62
C ILE A 236 -8.02 -0.91 -20.90
N SER A 237 -7.37 -1.76 -21.72
CA SER A 237 -7.73 -3.16 -21.89
C SER A 237 -7.85 -3.94 -20.57
N TRP A 238 -7.17 -3.57 -19.48
CA TRP A 238 -7.40 -4.24 -18.19
C TRP A 238 -8.80 -3.97 -17.61
N LEU A 239 -9.45 -2.84 -17.94
CA LEU A 239 -10.88 -2.64 -17.64
C LEU A 239 -11.76 -3.65 -18.40
N GLN A 240 -11.35 -4.04 -19.60
CA GLN A 240 -12.02 -5.11 -20.36
C GLN A 240 -11.74 -6.48 -19.74
N ARG A 241 -10.52 -6.75 -19.23
CA ARG A 241 -10.19 -7.98 -18.48
C ARG A 241 -11.04 -8.14 -17.21
N LEU A 242 -11.46 -7.04 -16.59
CA LEU A 242 -12.37 -7.05 -15.44
C LEU A 242 -13.84 -7.27 -15.80
N GLY A 243 -14.21 -7.04 -17.07
CA GLY A 243 -15.57 -7.14 -17.60
C GLY A 243 -15.84 -8.39 -18.46
N ALA A 244 -14.80 -9.15 -18.83
CA ALA A 244 -14.96 -10.47 -19.44
C ALA A 244 -15.63 -11.39 -18.41
N LYS A 245 -16.91 -11.67 -18.64
CA LYS A 245 -17.63 -12.71 -17.89
C LYS A 245 -16.90 -14.04 -18.11
N GLU A 246 -16.51 -14.70 -17.01
CA GLU A 246 -16.48 -16.16 -17.00
C GLU A 246 -17.92 -16.69 -17.22
#